data_AF-A0A3Q3E6U2-F1
#
_entry.id   AF-A0A3Q3E6U2-F1
#
_cell.length_a   1.000
_cell.length_b   1.000
_cell.length_c   1.000
_cell.angle_alpha   90.00
_cell.angle_beta   90.00
_cell.angle_gamma   90.00
#
_symmetry.space_group_name_H-M   'P 1'
#
loop_
_entity.id
_entity.type
_entity.pdbx_description
1 polymer ?
#
loop_
_entity_poly.entity_id
_entity_poly.type
_entity_poly.pdbx_seq_one_letter_code
_entity_poly.pdbx_strand_id
1 'polypeptide(L)'
;VGPAEPAEPSQDGAESAAEEQGGGTAAPPSFVTKLLVLMFELLWRSKLRQEMQEKLVAAVASSESEQLKRFEEFMELKQRQEYQSMRDMMDRDIGRQEKLKEEQRHRMKILNLRLREAEQQRLKEAELERQRQVEGRERLRNLNTIQEEILQLNQLLDPSKLSKTDLPAASLSSLSARGNQLCSQVSEVVRKTAEVSLKFPSVEDMAVAERALHEMRAQIRLMQEEVAEAQEQKKKEQAEEKEELRKKAELQAQQEAQKKAEQSAKEKAQRKGLQNSAEDGTLKWFKELQESAAQCAKSFEQLSAPKDAQTKKLKLELQKAASIPVSQISSNSGSQLREIFDKIDKLVSGRAVVSGGRSVSTSQHPKGLDFVCYKLAEKFVVSEKHWTCFYSVLSCFHVPLFEMFSFKTLFIVSAETRRGGGGVPS
;
A
#
# COMPACT_ATOMS: atom_id res chain seq x y z
N VAL A 1 -62.17 50.52 -57.01
CA VAL A 1 -61.97 50.24 -58.45
C VAL A 1 -63.35 50.19 -59.06
N GLY A 2 -63.64 51.13 -59.96
CA GLY A 2 -64.94 51.40 -60.54
C GLY A 2 -65.44 50.34 -61.55
N PRO A 3 -66.62 50.58 -62.15
CA PRO A 3 -67.64 49.57 -62.48
C PRO A 3 -67.75 49.29 -63.99
N ALA A 4 -68.61 48.35 -64.38
CA ALA A 4 -69.04 48.19 -65.78
C ALA A 4 -70.51 47.75 -65.89
N GLU A 5 -71.36 48.71 -66.27
CA GLU A 5 -72.61 48.52 -67.04
C GLU A 5 -72.34 47.86 -68.41
N PRO A 6 -73.39 47.32 -69.05
CA PRO A 6 -73.82 47.89 -70.34
C PRO A 6 -75.36 47.98 -70.45
N ALA A 7 -75.92 49.15 -70.80
CA ALA A 7 -76.05 49.74 -72.14
C ALA A 7 -77.19 49.14 -73.00
N GLU A 8 -78.30 49.86 -73.06
CA GLU A 8 -79.30 49.83 -74.14
C GLU A 8 -78.71 50.34 -75.47
N PRO A 9 -79.38 50.06 -76.60
CA PRO A 9 -79.43 51.04 -77.68
C PRO A 9 -80.87 51.38 -78.09
N SER A 10 -81.12 52.69 -78.13
CA SER A 10 -82.15 53.37 -78.92
C SER A 10 -81.56 53.80 -80.28
N GLN A 11 -82.37 53.80 -81.35
CA GLN A 11 -82.33 54.68 -82.55
C GLN A 11 -83.50 54.26 -83.46
N ASP A 12 -84.53 55.05 -83.74
CA ASP A 12 -84.69 56.34 -84.45
C ASP A 12 -84.47 56.31 -85.98
N GLY A 13 -85.42 56.93 -86.71
CA GLY A 13 -85.31 57.46 -88.08
C GLY A 13 -85.87 56.54 -89.18
N ALA A 14 -87.08 56.74 -89.73
CA ALA A 14 -87.54 57.78 -90.67
C ALA A 14 -86.98 57.65 -92.10
N GLU A 15 -87.89 57.63 -93.09
CA GLU A 15 -87.89 58.44 -94.33
C GLU A 15 -88.32 57.73 -95.64
N SER A 16 -89.46 58.22 -96.16
CA SER A 16 -89.90 58.52 -97.54
C SER A 16 -89.89 57.50 -98.71
N ALA A 17 -91.09 57.37 -99.30
CA ALA A 17 -91.48 57.73 -100.68
C ALA A 17 -90.87 57.02 -101.91
N ALA A 18 -91.75 56.35 -102.67
CA ALA A 18 -91.99 56.44 -104.13
C ALA A 18 -93.00 55.33 -104.48
N GLU A 19 -94.25 55.62 -104.81
CA GLU A 19 -94.75 55.95 -106.15
C GLU A 19 -94.50 54.83 -107.17
N GLU A 20 -95.46 53.91 -107.31
CA GLU A 20 -95.73 53.24 -108.58
C GLU A 20 -97.25 53.10 -108.76
N GLN A 21 -97.78 53.91 -109.69
CA GLN A 21 -99.13 53.80 -110.21
C GLN A 21 -99.21 52.56 -111.11
N GLY A 22 -99.90 51.52 -110.65
CA GLY A 22 -100.25 50.35 -111.44
C GLY A 22 -101.74 50.06 -111.28
N GLY A 23 -102.56 50.54 -112.22
CA GLY A 23 -103.99 50.27 -112.26
C GLY A 23 -104.28 48.78 -112.36
N GLY A 24 -104.91 48.24 -111.33
CA GLY A 24 -105.45 46.89 -111.32
C GLY A 24 -106.62 46.83 -110.34
N THR A 25 -107.84 46.88 -110.86
CA THR A 25 -109.09 46.64 -110.14
C THR A 25 -109.02 45.29 -109.39
N ALA A 26 -108.67 45.32 -108.10
CA ALA A 26 -108.73 44.16 -107.22
C ALA A 26 -110.09 44.16 -106.51
N ALA A 27 -110.89 43.13 -106.80
CA ALA A 27 -112.20 42.87 -106.23
C ALA A 27 -112.19 42.89 -104.69
N PRO A 28 -113.34 43.16 -104.01
CA PRO A 28 -113.43 43.02 -102.57
C PRO A 28 -112.95 41.62 -102.15
N PRO A 29 -112.11 41.49 -101.11
CA PRO A 29 -111.64 40.19 -100.66
C PRO A 29 -112.83 39.28 -100.37
N SER A 30 -112.85 38.12 -101.02
CA SER A 30 -113.89 37.10 -100.84
C SER A 30 -114.01 36.74 -99.36
N PHE A 31 -115.20 36.34 -98.91
CA PHE A 31 -115.46 35.91 -97.53
C PHE A 31 -114.41 34.92 -96.99
N VAL A 32 -113.87 34.07 -97.86
CA VAL A 32 -112.80 33.09 -97.57
C VAL A 32 -111.50 33.75 -97.12
N THR A 33 -111.07 34.83 -97.79
CA THR A 33 -109.84 35.56 -97.41
C THR A 33 -109.96 36.25 -96.06
N LYS A 34 -111.12 36.83 -95.73
CA LYS A 34 -111.37 37.40 -94.39
C LYS A 34 -111.34 36.34 -93.30
N LEU A 35 -111.89 35.15 -93.57
CA LEU A 35 -111.88 34.03 -92.63
C LEU A 35 -110.47 33.50 -92.36
N LEU A 36 -109.62 33.41 -93.40
CA LEU A 36 -108.23 33.00 -93.28
C LEU A 36 -107.39 34.00 -92.47
N VAL A 37 -107.60 35.31 -92.66
CA VAL A 37 -106.93 36.36 -91.87
C VAL A 37 -107.33 36.27 -90.39
N LEU A 38 -108.63 36.14 -90.09
CA LEU A 38 -109.11 35.97 -88.71
C LEU A 38 -108.56 34.70 -88.06
N MET A 39 -108.49 33.59 -88.80
CA MET A 39 -107.90 32.34 -88.31
C MET A 39 -106.40 32.49 -88.03
N PHE A 40 -105.66 33.18 -88.89
CA PHE A 40 -104.24 33.47 -88.67
C PHE A 40 -104.01 34.38 -87.46
N GLU A 41 -104.81 35.43 -87.28
CA GLU A 41 -104.76 36.29 -86.09
C GLU A 41 -105.09 35.54 -84.81
N LEU A 42 -106.09 34.64 -84.82
CA LEU A 42 -106.45 33.81 -83.68
C LEU A 42 -105.33 32.81 -83.32
N LEU A 43 -104.74 32.16 -84.33
CA LEU A 43 -103.62 31.25 -84.16
C LEU A 43 -102.38 31.99 -83.64
N TRP A 44 -102.06 33.14 -84.23
CA TRP A 44 -100.96 34.01 -83.79
C TRP A 44 -101.16 34.48 -82.35
N ARG A 45 -102.36 34.94 -82.00
CA ARG A 45 -102.70 35.36 -80.64
C ARG A 45 -102.64 34.19 -79.66
N SER A 46 -103.01 32.98 -80.08
CA SER A 46 -102.86 31.78 -79.25
C SER A 46 -101.39 31.43 -79.02
N LYS A 47 -100.57 31.47 -80.07
CA LYS A 47 -99.13 31.22 -79.99
C LYS A 47 -98.42 32.25 -79.12
N LEU A 48 -98.74 33.54 -79.27
CA LEU A 48 -98.18 34.61 -78.45
C LEU A 48 -98.55 34.46 -76.96
N ARG A 49 -99.78 34.03 -76.64
CA ARG A 49 -100.18 33.72 -75.27
C ARG A 49 -99.43 32.50 -74.73
N GLN A 50 -99.22 31.47 -75.54
CA GLN A 50 -98.47 30.28 -75.16
C GLN A 50 -97.00 30.65 -74.87
N GLU A 51 -96.34 31.41 -75.74
CA GLU A 51 -94.97 31.88 -75.53
C GLU A 51 -94.85 32.73 -74.25
N MET A 52 -95.85 33.56 -73.94
CA MET A 52 -95.88 34.33 -72.70
C MET A 52 -96.03 33.43 -71.46
N GLN A 53 -96.89 32.41 -71.52
CA GLN A 53 -97.07 31.42 -70.45
C GLN A 53 -95.79 30.59 -70.24
N GLU A 54 -95.16 30.14 -71.32
CA GLU A 54 -93.89 29.40 -71.26
C GLU A 54 -92.78 30.24 -70.64
N LYS A 55 -92.68 31.54 -70.99
CA LYS A 55 -91.73 32.47 -70.36
C LYS A 55 -92.00 32.65 -68.87
N LEU A 56 -93.26 32.76 -68.46
CA LEU A 56 -93.61 32.91 -67.05
C LEU A 56 -93.30 31.64 -66.25
N VAL A 57 -93.64 30.47 -66.78
CA VAL A 57 -93.31 29.17 -66.15
C VAL A 57 -91.79 28.97 -66.08
N ALA A 58 -91.06 29.32 -67.14
CA ALA A 58 -89.60 29.24 -67.14
C ALA A 58 -88.97 30.17 -66.09
N ALA A 59 -89.49 31.40 -65.94
CA ALA A 59 -89.01 32.35 -64.93
C ALA A 59 -89.29 31.89 -63.50
N VAL A 60 -90.47 31.30 -63.24
CA VAL A 60 -90.81 30.72 -61.94
C VAL A 60 -89.90 29.52 -61.66
N ALA A 61 -89.76 28.60 -62.62
CA ALA A 61 -88.90 27.42 -62.48
C ALA A 61 -87.43 27.81 -62.26
N SER A 62 -86.92 28.83 -62.94
CA SER A 62 -85.55 29.32 -62.72
C SER A 62 -85.40 29.92 -61.33
N SER A 63 -86.36 30.74 -60.88
CA SER A 63 -86.34 31.33 -59.54
C SER A 63 -86.40 30.26 -58.43
N GLU A 64 -87.26 29.25 -58.56
CA GLU A 64 -87.35 28.14 -57.61
C GLU A 64 -86.06 27.30 -57.60
N SER A 65 -85.48 27.04 -58.78
CA SER A 65 -84.21 26.31 -58.88
C SER A 65 -83.05 27.06 -58.24
N GLU A 66 -83.00 28.40 -58.35
CA GLU A 66 -82.00 29.22 -57.67
C GLU A 66 -82.19 29.23 -56.16
N GLN A 67 -83.44 29.30 -55.67
CA GLN A 67 -83.72 29.21 -54.25
C GLN A 67 -83.28 27.86 -53.67
N LEU A 68 -83.53 26.78 -54.39
CA LEU A 68 -83.09 25.44 -53.98
C LEU A 68 -81.55 25.36 -53.93
N LYS A 69 -80.84 25.83 -54.97
CA LYS A 69 -79.37 25.87 -54.99
C LYS A 69 -78.79 26.68 -53.82
N ARG A 70 -79.36 27.86 -53.52
CA ARG A 70 -78.92 28.67 -52.36
C ARG A 70 -79.15 27.94 -51.05
N PHE A 71 -80.24 27.20 -50.93
CA PHE A 71 -80.51 26.40 -49.74
C PHE A 71 -79.51 25.24 -49.61
N GLU A 72 -79.21 24.53 -50.71
CA GLU A 72 -78.19 23.48 -50.75
C GLU A 72 -76.80 24.03 -50.36
N GLU A 73 -76.37 25.14 -50.94
CA GLU A 73 -75.10 25.82 -50.61
C GLU A 73 -75.05 26.24 -49.13
N PHE A 74 -76.15 26.79 -48.61
CA PHE A 74 -76.26 27.14 -47.19
C PHE A 74 -76.12 25.92 -46.29
N MET A 75 -76.75 24.80 -46.64
CA MET A 75 -76.64 23.54 -45.90
C MET A 75 -75.23 22.96 -45.97
N GLU A 76 -74.56 23.01 -47.13
CA GLU A 76 -73.15 22.60 -47.26
C GLU A 76 -72.22 23.46 -46.41
N LEU A 77 -72.41 24.79 -46.43
CA LEU A 77 -71.62 25.72 -45.62
C LEU A 77 -71.81 25.46 -44.13
N LYS A 78 -73.06 25.26 -43.69
CA LYS A 78 -73.36 24.91 -42.29
C LYS A 78 -72.70 23.60 -41.89
N GLN A 79 -72.77 22.57 -42.72
CA GLN A 79 -72.13 21.29 -42.47
C GLN A 79 -70.60 21.42 -42.38
N ARG A 80 -69.97 22.17 -43.30
CA ARG A 80 -68.53 22.47 -43.26
C ARG A 80 -68.15 23.22 -41.98
N GLN A 81 -68.97 24.19 -41.56
CA GLN A 81 -68.75 24.94 -40.34
C GLN A 81 -68.84 24.03 -39.10
N GLU A 82 -69.82 23.12 -39.05
CA GLU A 82 -69.95 22.15 -37.96
C GLU A 82 -68.76 21.19 -37.90
N TYR A 83 -68.29 20.69 -39.05
CA TYR A 83 -67.09 19.87 -39.12
C TYR A 83 -65.82 20.62 -38.70
N GLN A 84 -65.66 21.87 -39.14
CA GLN A 84 -64.55 22.72 -38.70
C GLN A 84 -64.62 22.96 -37.20
N SER A 85 -65.79 23.31 -36.66
CA SER A 85 -65.99 23.52 -35.22
C SER A 85 -65.69 22.26 -34.40
N MET A 86 -66.08 21.08 -34.90
CA MET A 86 -65.81 19.81 -34.22
C MET A 86 -64.32 19.47 -34.24
N ARG A 87 -63.64 19.70 -35.38
CA ARG A 87 -62.19 19.52 -35.51
C ARG A 87 -61.44 20.45 -34.56
N ASP A 88 -61.78 21.74 -34.55
CA ASP A 88 -61.16 22.73 -33.68
C ASP A 88 -61.35 22.40 -32.19
N MET A 89 -62.50 21.85 -31.81
CA MET A 89 -62.73 21.40 -30.43
C MET A 89 -61.84 20.21 -30.08
N MET A 90 -61.76 19.21 -30.96
CA MET A 90 -60.92 18.03 -30.78
C MET A 90 -59.44 18.40 -30.68
N ASP A 91 -58.94 19.28 -31.56
CA ASP A 91 -57.55 19.74 -31.56
C ASP A 91 -57.22 20.52 -30.27
N ARG A 92 -58.17 21.33 -29.76
CA ARG A 92 -58.01 22.02 -28.47
C ARG A 92 -57.95 21.03 -27.30
N ASP A 93 -58.79 20.02 -27.28
CA ASP A 93 -58.82 19.02 -26.21
C ASP A 93 -57.60 18.11 -26.23
N ILE A 94 -57.16 17.68 -27.42
CA ILE A 94 -55.91 16.94 -27.60
C ILE A 94 -54.73 17.80 -27.12
N GLY A 95 -54.63 19.06 -27.55
CA GLY A 95 -53.54 19.94 -27.14
C GLY A 95 -53.52 20.21 -25.63
N ARG A 96 -54.69 20.37 -24.98
CA ARG A 96 -54.80 20.45 -23.51
C ARG A 96 -54.32 19.17 -22.84
N GLN A 97 -54.75 18.01 -23.33
CA GLN A 97 -54.38 16.72 -22.77
C GLN A 97 -52.87 16.44 -22.93
N GLU A 98 -52.29 16.79 -24.07
CA GLU A 98 -50.85 16.66 -24.33
C GLU A 98 -50.03 17.54 -23.40
N LYS A 99 -50.42 18.82 -23.22
CA LYS A 99 -49.76 19.74 -22.30
C LYS A 99 -49.75 19.20 -20.86
N LEU A 100 -50.87 18.63 -20.39
CA LEU A 100 -50.93 17.98 -19.09
C LEU A 100 -50.01 16.76 -19.01
N LYS A 101 -49.99 15.90 -20.03
CA LYS A 101 -49.09 14.74 -20.08
C LYS A 101 -47.61 15.16 -20.06
N GLU A 102 -47.25 16.21 -20.79
CA GLU A 102 -45.89 16.74 -20.81
C GLU A 102 -45.49 17.32 -19.46
N GLU A 103 -46.38 18.07 -18.81
CA GLU A 103 -46.15 18.59 -17.46
C GLU A 103 -45.93 17.47 -16.45
N GLN A 104 -46.74 16.40 -16.50
CA GLN A 104 -46.54 15.22 -15.64
C GLN A 104 -45.21 14.52 -15.91
N ARG A 105 -44.81 14.37 -17.19
CA ARG A 105 -43.49 13.83 -17.55
C ARG A 105 -42.37 14.71 -17.02
N HIS A 106 -42.51 16.03 -17.11
CA HIS A 106 -41.52 16.97 -16.60
C HIS A 106 -41.39 16.88 -15.08
N ARG A 107 -42.51 16.88 -14.34
CA ARG A 107 -42.54 16.67 -12.88
C ARG A 107 -41.89 15.35 -12.48
N MET A 108 -42.20 14.27 -13.20
CA MET A 108 -41.60 12.95 -12.98
C MET A 108 -40.08 12.96 -13.23
N LYS A 109 -39.60 13.65 -14.27
CA LYS A 109 -38.15 13.81 -14.53
C LYS A 109 -37.47 14.54 -13.38
N ILE A 110 -38.04 15.64 -12.90
CA ILE A 110 -37.49 16.39 -11.75
C ILE A 110 -37.44 15.52 -10.49
N LEU A 111 -38.52 14.79 -10.21
CA LEU A 111 -38.60 13.94 -9.02
C LEU A 111 -37.57 12.80 -9.08
N ASN A 112 -37.39 12.17 -10.24
CA ASN A 112 -36.35 11.15 -10.44
C ASN A 112 -34.94 11.70 -10.30
N LEU A 113 -34.67 12.92 -10.78
CA LEU A 113 -33.36 13.57 -10.60
C LEU A 113 -33.09 13.83 -9.11
N ARG A 114 -34.06 14.42 -8.39
CA ARG A 114 -33.93 14.65 -6.94
C ARG A 114 -33.75 13.36 -6.16
N LEU A 115 -34.44 12.29 -6.54
CA LEU A 115 -34.29 10.97 -5.91
C LEU A 115 -32.86 10.44 -6.09
N ARG A 116 -32.32 10.51 -7.31
CA ARG A 116 -30.94 10.10 -7.60
C ARG A 116 -29.90 10.95 -6.86
N GLU A 117 -30.11 12.26 -6.80
CA GLU A 117 -29.24 13.17 -6.05
C GLU A 117 -29.26 12.85 -4.55
N ALA A 118 -30.45 12.63 -3.97
CA ALA A 118 -30.59 12.24 -2.57
C ALA A 118 -29.95 10.87 -2.29
N GLU A 119 -30.09 9.90 -3.19
CA GLU A 119 -29.44 8.60 -3.08
C GLU A 119 -27.90 8.73 -3.16
N GLN A 120 -27.38 9.53 -4.08
CA GLN A 120 -25.94 9.83 -4.15
C GLN A 120 -25.42 10.54 -2.91
N GLN A 121 -26.18 11.48 -2.34
CA GLN A 121 -25.83 12.14 -1.07
C GLN A 121 -25.78 11.14 0.07
N ARG A 122 -26.80 10.27 0.21
CA ARG A 122 -26.82 9.21 1.22
C ARG A 122 -25.64 8.25 1.07
N LEU A 123 -25.26 7.88 -0.15
CA LEU A 123 -24.10 7.04 -0.40
C LEU A 123 -22.79 7.74 0.00
N LYS A 124 -22.63 9.02 -0.32
CA LYS A 124 -21.46 9.82 0.10
C LYS A 124 -21.37 9.94 1.61
N GLU A 125 -22.49 10.24 2.27
CA GLU A 125 -22.56 10.31 3.74
C GLU A 125 -22.27 8.97 4.40
N ALA A 126 -22.81 7.87 3.86
CA ALA A 126 -22.56 6.52 4.34
C ALA A 126 -21.09 6.12 4.16
N GLU A 127 -20.45 6.49 3.04
CA GLU A 127 -19.02 6.22 2.82
C GLU A 127 -18.14 7.07 3.76
N LEU A 128 -18.45 8.35 3.96
CA LEU A 128 -17.75 9.19 4.93
C LEU A 128 -17.89 8.66 6.36
N GLU A 129 -19.09 8.19 6.74
CA GLU A 129 -19.31 7.56 8.04
C GLU A 129 -18.55 6.23 8.16
N ARG A 130 -18.51 5.44 7.08
CA ARG A 130 -17.70 4.22 7.02
C ARG A 130 -16.22 4.53 7.21
N GLN A 131 -15.71 5.57 6.55
CA GLN A 131 -14.33 6.05 6.70
C GLN A 131 -14.04 6.48 8.14
N ARG A 132 -14.90 7.33 8.74
CA ARG A 132 -14.79 7.74 10.15
C ARG A 132 -14.72 6.55 11.11
N GLN A 133 -15.51 5.52 10.87
CA GLN A 133 -15.48 4.30 11.67
C GLN A 133 -14.23 3.45 11.44
N VAL A 134 -13.72 3.37 10.21
CA VAL A 134 -12.46 2.67 9.92
C VAL A 134 -11.29 3.39 10.60
N GLU A 135 -11.18 4.70 10.45
CA GLU A 135 -10.17 5.53 11.12
C GLU A 135 -10.29 5.47 12.64
N GLY A 136 -11.52 5.47 13.18
CA GLY A 136 -11.77 5.26 14.60
C GLY A 136 -11.27 3.90 15.09
N ARG A 137 -11.55 2.83 14.33
CA ARG A 137 -11.05 1.47 14.63
C ARG A 137 -9.53 1.38 14.54
N GLU A 138 -8.93 2.04 13.55
CA GLU A 138 -7.47 2.09 13.40
C GLU A 138 -6.82 2.81 14.57
N ARG A 139 -7.34 3.98 14.96
CA ARG A 139 -6.87 4.69 16.16
C ARG A 139 -6.97 3.83 17.41
N LEU A 140 -8.06 3.08 17.59
CA LEU A 140 -8.20 2.15 18.72
C LEU A 140 -7.15 1.02 18.69
N ARG A 141 -6.87 0.45 17.51
CA ARG A 141 -5.80 -0.56 17.37
C ARG A 141 -4.43 0.03 17.73
N ASN A 142 -4.14 1.24 17.23
CA ASN A 142 -2.89 1.94 17.52
C ASN A 142 -2.77 2.25 19.02
N LEU A 143 -3.86 2.67 19.68
CA LEU A 143 -3.87 2.89 21.13
C LEU A 143 -3.53 1.61 21.90
N ASN A 144 -4.09 0.46 21.51
CA ASN A 144 -3.76 -0.83 22.13
C ASN A 144 -2.28 -1.20 21.91
N THR A 145 -1.75 -0.98 20.70
CA THR A 145 -0.31 -1.17 20.43
C THR A 145 0.56 -0.26 21.29
N ILE A 146 0.18 1.00 21.47
CA ILE A 146 0.87 1.95 22.35
C ILE A 146 0.82 1.46 23.81
N GLN A 147 -0.34 1.00 24.28
CA GLN A 147 -0.50 0.46 25.63
C GLN A 147 0.41 -0.74 25.87
N GLU A 148 0.45 -1.70 24.93
CA GLU A 148 1.33 -2.86 25.00
C GLU A 148 2.80 -2.46 25.02
N GLU A 149 3.22 -1.55 24.15
CA GLU A 149 4.61 -1.10 24.08
C GLU A 149 5.03 -0.36 25.36
N ILE A 150 4.19 0.55 25.88
CA ILE A 150 4.46 1.25 27.14
C ILE A 150 4.60 0.27 28.30
N LEU A 151 3.75 -0.77 28.37
CA LEU A 151 3.86 -1.79 29.40
C LEU A 151 5.16 -2.59 29.28
N GLN A 152 5.59 -2.92 28.06
CA GLN A 152 6.87 -3.60 27.81
C GLN A 152 8.06 -2.71 28.20
N LEU A 153 8.02 -1.42 27.88
CA LEU A 153 9.07 -0.48 28.27
C LEU A 153 9.07 -0.26 29.80
N ASN A 154 7.91 -0.14 30.44
CA ASN A 154 7.82 0.01 31.89
C ASN A 154 8.36 -1.22 32.63
N GLN A 155 8.21 -2.41 32.07
CA GLN A 155 8.85 -3.63 32.58
C GLN A 155 10.38 -3.60 32.51
N LEU A 156 10.99 -2.79 31.65
CA LEU A 156 12.44 -2.56 31.65
C LEU A 156 12.84 -1.57 32.75
N LEU A 157 11.91 -0.68 33.14
CA LEU A 157 12.08 0.27 34.25
C LEU A 157 11.75 -0.33 35.63
N ASP A 158 11.44 -1.63 35.70
CA ASP A 158 11.08 -2.30 36.95
C ASP A 158 12.30 -2.40 37.90
N PRO A 159 12.19 -1.90 39.16
CA PRO A 159 13.29 -1.92 40.14
C PRO A 159 13.89 -3.30 40.35
N SER A 160 13.08 -4.36 40.20
CA SER A 160 13.54 -5.75 40.36
C SER A 160 14.54 -6.17 39.28
N LYS A 161 14.34 -5.71 38.03
CA LYS A 161 15.29 -5.95 36.92
C LYS A 161 16.48 -5.00 36.99
N LEU A 162 16.24 -3.78 37.43
CA LEU A 162 17.26 -2.75 37.55
C LEU A 162 18.22 -2.96 38.73
N SER A 163 17.83 -3.71 39.76
CA SER A 163 18.68 -4.05 40.92
C SER A 163 20.00 -4.77 40.55
N LYS A 164 20.10 -5.32 39.34
CA LYS A 164 21.31 -5.94 38.78
C LYS A 164 22.25 -4.94 38.11
N THR A 165 21.85 -3.69 38.01
CA THR A 165 22.54 -2.65 37.26
C THR A 165 23.26 -1.73 38.24
N ASP A 166 24.45 -1.24 37.87
CA ASP A 166 25.34 -0.43 38.73
C ASP A 166 24.81 1.01 38.99
N LEU A 167 23.49 1.20 38.98
CA LEU A 167 22.80 2.49 39.09
C LEU A 167 22.48 2.87 40.55
N PRO A 168 22.51 4.16 40.91
CA PRO A 168 22.09 4.64 42.22
C PRO A 168 20.60 4.39 42.50
N ALA A 169 20.25 3.92 43.70
CA ALA A 169 18.88 3.59 44.08
C ALA A 169 17.88 4.76 43.96
N ALA A 170 18.33 6.00 44.14
CA ALA A 170 17.51 7.20 43.98
C ALA A 170 17.09 7.44 42.52
N SER A 171 18.02 7.28 41.58
CA SER A 171 17.76 7.39 40.14
C SER A 171 16.78 6.30 39.68
N LEU A 172 17.00 5.06 40.12
CA LEU A 172 16.11 3.92 39.82
C LEU A 172 14.65 4.16 40.24
N SER A 173 14.45 4.70 41.45
CA SER A 173 13.12 5.03 41.98
C SER A 173 12.43 6.11 41.15
N SER A 174 13.17 7.14 40.73
CA SER A 174 12.63 8.24 39.93
C SER A 174 12.19 7.80 38.52
N LEU A 175 12.99 6.97 37.84
CA LEU A 175 12.65 6.43 36.53
C LEU A 175 11.43 5.51 36.60
N SER A 176 11.38 4.62 37.60
CA SER A 176 10.24 3.72 37.79
C SER A 176 8.95 4.50 38.11
N ALA A 177 9.03 5.53 38.97
CA ALA A 177 7.88 6.38 39.28
C ALA A 177 7.36 7.13 38.04
N ARG A 178 8.27 7.68 37.21
CA ARG A 178 7.88 8.35 35.97
C ARG A 178 7.27 7.36 34.97
N GLY A 179 7.86 6.18 34.80
CA GLY A 179 7.32 5.12 33.95
C GLY A 179 5.89 4.71 34.34
N ASN A 180 5.66 4.51 35.64
CA ASN A 180 4.32 4.20 36.16
C ASN A 180 3.32 5.34 35.91
N GLN A 181 3.73 6.61 36.03
CA GLN A 181 2.88 7.74 35.70
C GLN A 181 2.47 7.76 34.22
N LEU A 182 3.38 7.45 33.31
CA LEU A 182 3.10 7.36 31.87
C LEU A 182 2.15 6.18 31.56
N CYS A 183 2.33 5.04 32.23
CA CYS A 183 1.38 3.91 32.15
C CYS A 183 -0.03 4.32 32.61
N SER A 184 -0.13 5.09 33.70
CA SER A 184 -1.43 5.61 34.17
C SER A 184 -2.06 6.57 33.16
N GLN A 185 -1.29 7.46 32.52
CA GLN A 185 -1.81 8.36 31.49
C GLN A 185 -2.44 7.61 30.32
N VAL A 186 -1.79 6.56 29.81
CA VAL A 186 -2.33 5.76 28.70
C VAL A 186 -3.50 4.89 29.16
N SER A 187 -3.44 4.34 30.37
CA SER A 187 -4.57 3.59 30.95
C SER A 187 -5.82 4.46 31.10
N GLU A 188 -5.66 5.73 31.46
CA GLU A 188 -6.76 6.70 31.52
C GLU A 188 -7.37 6.97 30.15
N VAL A 189 -6.56 7.09 29.10
CA VAL A 189 -7.04 7.24 27.72
C VAL A 189 -7.81 6.00 27.26
N VAL A 190 -7.29 4.80 27.56
CA VAL A 190 -7.96 3.53 27.25
C VAL A 190 -9.30 3.42 27.98
N ARG A 191 -9.34 3.79 29.26
CA ARG A 191 -10.56 3.81 30.07
C ARG A 191 -11.61 4.75 29.49
N LYS A 192 -11.24 5.99 29.17
CA LYS A 192 -12.13 6.96 28.52
C LYS A 192 -12.69 6.46 27.20
N THR A 193 -11.88 5.71 26.44
CA THR A 193 -12.30 5.11 25.17
C THR A 193 -13.26 3.95 25.34
N ALA A 194 -13.11 3.18 26.42
CA ALA A 194 -13.97 2.04 26.77
C ALA A 194 -15.34 2.47 27.35
N GLU A 195 -15.47 3.72 27.80
CA GLU A 195 -16.76 4.28 28.21
C GLU A 195 -17.71 4.35 27.00
N VAL A 196 -18.94 3.84 27.20
CA VAL A 196 -19.94 3.53 26.15
C VAL A 196 -20.23 4.71 25.19
N SER A 197 -19.96 5.94 25.62
CA SER A 197 -20.22 7.14 24.81
C SER A 197 -19.17 7.43 23.74
N LEU A 198 -17.88 7.05 23.90
CA LEU A 198 -16.85 7.49 22.96
C LEU A 198 -16.64 6.56 21.76
N LYS A 199 -16.81 5.23 21.91
CA LYS A 199 -16.61 4.17 20.89
C LYS A 199 -15.23 4.12 20.19
N PHE A 200 -14.56 5.26 20.01
CA PHE A 200 -13.26 5.48 19.39
C PHE A 200 -12.52 6.61 20.12
N PRO A 201 -11.18 6.52 20.24
CA PRO A 201 -10.39 7.57 20.87
C PRO A 201 -10.36 8.84 20.01
N SER A 202 -10.39 10.02 20.64
CA SER A 202 -10.24 11.29 19.95
C SER A 202 -8.82 11.46 19.37
N VAL A 203 -8.66 12.45 18.48
CA VAL A 203 -7.32 12.83 17.98
C VAL A 203 -6.44 13.33 19.12
N GLU A 204 -7.01 14.11 20.05
CA GLU A 204 -6.30 14.59 21.24
C GLU A 204 -5.88 13.45 22.17
N ASP A 205 -6.75 12.46 22.36
CA ASP A 205 -6.47 11.27 23.16
C ASP A 205 -5.30 10.47 22.58
N MET A 206 -5.30 10.28 21.25
CA MET A 206 -4.18 9.64 20.55
C MET A 206 -2.88 10.43 20.71
N ALA A 207 -2.92 11.75 20.57
CA ALA A 207 -1.73 12.59 20.75
C ALA A 207 -1.16 12.51 22.17
N VAL A 208 -2.02 12.38 23.19
CA VAL A 208 -1.58 12.15 24.58
C VAL A 208 -0.89 10.79 24.72
N ALA A 209 -1.48 9.73 24.17
CA ALA A 209 -0.91 8.39 24.22
C ALA A 209 0.44 8.29 23.48
N GLU A 210 0.53 8.87 22.29
CA GLU A 210 1.78 8.93 21.50
C GLU A 210 2.86 9.73 22.22
N ARG A 211 2.51 10.87 22.81
CA ARG A 211 3.45 11.67 23.62
C ARG A 211 3.98 10.87 24.81
N ALA A 212 3.10 10.16 25.51
CA ALA A 212 3.51 9.31 26.64
C ALA A 212 4.45 8.19 26.20
N LEU A 213 4.23 7.58 25.03
CA LEU A 213 5.12 6.57 24.46
C LEU A 213 6.50 7.15 24.09
N HIS A 214 6.52 8.31 23.43
CA HIS A 214 7.76 8.99 23.11
C HIS A 214 8.57 9.33 24.35
N GLU A 215 7.90 9.76 25.41
CA GLU A 215 8.55 10.07 26.68
C GLU A 215 9.06 8.79 27.37
N MET A 216 8.29 7.70 27.37
CA MET A 216 8.73 6.41 27.91
C MET A 216 10.01 5.90 27.20
N ARG A 217 10.04 6.00 25.87
CA ARG A 217 11.24 5.68 25.07
C ARG A 217 12.42 6.60 25.42
N ALA A 218 12.18 7.87 25.76
CA ALA A 218 13.22 8.78 26.21
C ALA A 218 13.77 8.40 27.60
N GLN A 219 12.90 8.02 28.54
CA GLN A 219 13.31 7.52 29.87
C GLN A 219 14.22 6.28 29.76
N ILE A 220 13.88 5.35 28.86
CA ILE A 220 14.71 4.16 28.61
C ILE A 220 16.08 4.53 28.03
N ARG A 221 16.17 5.54 27.16
CA ARG A 221 17.46 6.02 26.64
C ARG A 221 18.32 6.64 27.74
N LEU A 222 17.73 7.51 28.56
CA LEU A 222 18.41 8.12 29.71
C LEU A 222 18.95 7.05 30.67
N MET A 223 18.13 6.05 30.99
CA MET A 223 18.55 4.91 31.78
C MET A 223 19.76 4.21 31.17
N GLN A 224 19.72 3.87 29.87
CA GLN A 224 20.82 3.17 29.20
C GLN A 224 22.12 3.98 29.19
N GLU A 225 22.01 5.31 29.07
CA GLU A 225 23.14 6.23 29.15
C GLU A 225 23.74 6.26 30.57
N GLU A 226 22.91 6.42 31.61
CA GLU A 226 23.38 6.37 33.01
C GLU A 226 24.03 5.01 33.36
N VAL A 227 23.51 3.89 32.82
CA VAL A 227 24.16 2.57 32.96
C VAL A 227 25.54 2.54 32.32
N ALA A 228 25.67 3.10 31.11
CA ALA A 228 26.93 3.13 30.39
C ALA A 228 27.98 3.98 31.12
N GLU A 229 27.57 5.16 31.63
CA GLU A 229 28.42 6.04 32.42
C GLU A 229 28.87 5.37 33.74
N ALA A 230 27.94 4.73 34.46
CA ALA A 230 28.26 4.01 35.69
C ALA A 230 29.25 2.86 35.44
N GLN A 231 29.08 2.13 34.33
CA GLN A 231 30.02 1.07 33.93
C GLN A 231 31.40 1.61 33.55
N GLU A 232 31.47 2.77 32.90
CA GLU A 232 32.75 3.43 32.59
C GLU A 232 33.46 3.90 33.86
N GLN A 233 32.72 4.53 34.77
CA GLN A 233 33.25 5.00 36.04
C GLN A 233 33.78 3.84 36.89
N LYS A 234 33.04 2.73 36.97
CA LYS A 234 33.50 1.52 37.66
C LYS A 234 34.75 0.91 37.03
N LYS A 235 34.92 0.99 35.71
CA LYS A 235 36.16 0.56 35.03
C LYS A 235 37.34 1.46 35.39
N LYS A 236 37.12 2.78 35.51
CA LYS A 236 38.15 3.73 35.95
C LYS A 236 38.57 3.46 37.39
N GLU A 237 37.61 3.33 38.30
CA GLU A 237 37.87 3.01 39.71
C GLU A 237 38.60 1.66 39.87
N GLN A 238 38.21 0.61 39.13
CA GLN A 238 38.92 -0.66 39.13
C GLN A 238 40.33 -0.58 38.55
N ALA A 239 40.59 0.34 37.61
CA ALA A 239 41.92 0.56 37.07
C ALA A 239 42.80 1.31 38.08
N GLU A 240 42.26 2.33 38.75
CA GLU A 240 42.92 3.08 39.82
C GLU A 240 43.24 2.19 41.02
N GLU A 241 42.31 1.36 41.49
CA GLU A 241 42.54 0.43 42.60
C GLU A 241 43.63 -0.60 42.26
N LYS A 242 43.65 -1.10 41.01
CA LYS A 242 44.73 -1.98 40.52
C LYS A 242 46.07 -1.26 40.45
N GLU A 243 46.09 0.02 40.09
CA GLU A 243 47.30 0.83 40.08
C GLU A 243 47.81 1.08 41.51
N GLU A 244 46.93 1.39 42.46
CA GLU A 244 47.28 1.54 43.88
C GLU A 244 47.79 0.24 44.49
N LEU A 245 47.17 -0.90 44.19
CA LEU A 245 47.65 -2.23 44.58
C LEU A 245 49.03 -2.53 44.00
N ARG A 246 49.29 -2.17 42.74
CA ARG A 246 50.62 -2.29 42.13
C ARG A 246 51.66 -1.41 42.82
N LYS A 247 51.33 -0.14 43.11
CA LYS A 247 52.22 0.77 43.85
C LYS A 247 52.52 0.26 45.26
N LYS A 248 51.52 -0.27 45.98
CA LYS A 248 51.72 -0.91 47.30
C LYS A 248 52.59 -2.16 47.21
N ALA A 249 52.38 -3.01 46.21
CA ALA A 249 53.19 -4.20 45.97
C ALA A 249 54.64 -3.84 45.60
N GLU A 250 54.87 -2.80 44.80
CA GLU A 250 56.21 -2.28 44.49
C GLU A 250 56.91 -1.71 45.72
N LEU A 251 56.21 -0.94 46.57
CA LEU A 251 56.74 -0.46 47.85
C LEU A 251 57.09 -1.60 48.82
N GLN A 252 56.25 -2.63 48.93
CA GLN A 252 56.55 -3.82 49.72
C GLN A 252 57.75 -4.59 49.15
N ALA A 253 57.81 -4.78 47.83
CA ALA A 253 58.93 -5.45 47.18
C ALA A 253 60.25 -4.69 47.38
N GLN A 254 60.23 -3.34 47.35
CA GLN A 254 61.41 -2.52 47.65
C GLN A 254 61.83 -2.62 49.13
N GLN A 255 60.89 -2.64 50.07
CA GLN A 255 61.21 -2.85 51.49
C GLN A 255 61.74 -4.25 51.78
N GLU A 256 61.18 -5.29 51.14
CA GLU A 256 61.72 -6.65 51.23
C GLU A 256 63.08 -6.78 50.56
N ALA A 257 63.32 -6.10 49.43
CA ALA A 257 64.61 -6.06 48.78
C ALA A 257 65.67 -5.34 49.65
N GLN A 258 65.30 -4.26 50.36
CA GLN A 258 66.20 -3.62 51.34
C GLN A 258 66.48 -4.52 52.55
N LYS A 259 65.47 -5.21 53.12
CA LYS A 259 65.67 -6.18 54.20
C LYS A 259 66.51 -7.40 53.76
N LYS A 260 66.31 -7.89 52.53
CA LYS A 260 67.13 -8.93 51.90
C LYS A 260 68.53 -8.42 51.54
N ALA A 261 68.71 -7.14 51.23
CA ALA A 261 70.04 -6.54 51.03
C ALA A 261 70.80 -6.39 52.37
N GLU A 262 70.12 -6.06 53.47
CA GLU A 262 70.68 -6.04 54.83
C GLU A 262 70.99 -7.44 55.37
N GLN A 263 70.17 -8.45 55.05
CA GLN A 263 70.46 -9.86 55.32
C GLN A 263 71.57 -10.41 54.40
N SER A 264 71.59 -10.00 53.13
CA SER A 264 72.67 -10.32 52.18
C SER A 264 74.00 -9.66 52.54
N ALA A 265 74.01 -8.53 53.25
CA ALA A 265 75.24 -7.92 53.78
C ALA A 265 75.84 -8.72 54.94
N LYS A 266 75.02 -9.48 55.69
CA LYS A 266 75.47 -10.46 56.69
C LYS A 266 75.81 -11.84 56.12
N GLU A 267 75.29 -12.18 54.94
CA GLU A 267 75.50 -13.50 54.31
C GLU A 267 76.55 -13.49 53.17
N LYS A 268 77.02 -12.32 52.70
CA LYS A 268 78.10 -12.16 51.69
C LYS A 268 79.53 -12.25 52.26
N ALA A 269 79.76 -13.14 53.23
CA ALA A 269 81.11 -13.65 53.52
C ALA A 269 81.31 -15.11 53.10
N GLN A 270 80.27 -15.81 52.62
CA GLN A 270 80.41 -17.19 52.15
C GLN A 270 79.73 -17.45 50.81
N ARG A 271 80.58 -17.97 49.91
CA ARG A 271 80.30 -18.72 48.69
C ARG A 271 79.93 -17.94 47.42
N LYS A 272 81.00 -17.74 46.64
CA LYS A 272 81.01 -17.76 45.17
C LYS A 272 80.43 -19.06 44.62
N GLY A 273 79.63 -18.94 43.56
CA GLY A 273 79.64 -19.89 42.43
C GLY A 273 78.27 -20.37 41.95
N LEU A 274 77.88 -19.91 40.76
CA LEU A 274 77.28 -20.61 39.59
C LEU A 274 76.30 -19.66 38.87
N GLN A 275 76.63 -19.16 37.68
CA GLN A 275 76.59 -19.78 36.34
C GLN A 275 75.33 -19.37 35.58
N ASN A 276 75.59 -18.81 34.39
CA ASN A 276 74.62 -18.50 33.37
C ASN A 276 74.03 -19.80 32.79
N SER A 277 72.73 -19.99 32.92
CA SER A 277 71.93 -20.74 31.95
C SER A 277 70.54 -20.15 31.93
N ALA A 278 70.06 -19.81 30.72
CA ALA A 278 68.66 -19.53 30.48
C ALA A 278 67.78 -20.68 31.02
N GLU A 279 66.59 -20.31 31.50
CA GLU A 279 65.62 -21.14 32.21
C GLU A 279 65.42 -22.55 31.62
N ASP A 280 65.98 -23.56 32.28
CA ASP A 280 65.74 -24.97 31.98
C ASP A 280 64.24 -25.34 32.17
N GLY A 281 63.51 -24.58 32.97
CA GLY A 281 62.06 -24.72 33.17
C GLY A 281 61.24 -24.32 31.94
N THR A 282 61.58 -23.22 31.30
CA THR A 282 60.90 -22.72 30.09
C THR A 282 61.18 -23.63 28.89
N LEU A 283 62.42 -24.14 28.78
CA LEU A 283 62.78 -25.13 27.77
C LEU A 283 62.16 -26.51 28.01
N LYS A 284 62.02 -26.96 29.27
CA LYS A 284 61.28 -28.19 29.61
C LYS A 284 59.80 -28.09 29.30
N TRP A 285 59.13 -27.02 29.75
CA TRP A 285 57.73 -26.78 29.44
C TRP A 285 57.49 -26.70 27.91
N PHE A 286 58.40 -26.06 27.18
CA PHE A 286 58.35 -26.02 25.72
C PHE A 286 58.52 -27.41 25.08
N LYS A 287 59.50 -28.21 25.54
CA LYS A 287 59.67 -29.60 25.07
C LYS A 287 58.47 -30.47 25.38
N GLU A 288 57.88 -30.34 26.56
CA GLU A 288 56.66 -31.04 26.96
C GLU A 288 55.46 -30.64 26.08
N LEU A 289 55.32 -29.36 25.73
CA LEU A 289 54.31 -28.91 24.77
C LEU A 289 54.56 -29.49 23.37
N GLN A 290 55.80 -29.48 22.91
CA GLN A 290 56.19 -30.00 21.59
C GLN A 290 55.96 -31.51 21.51
N GLU A 291 56.29 -32.26 22.57
CA GLU A 291 56.00 -33.69 22.68
C GLU A 291 54.50 -33.98 22.76
N SER A 292 53.73 -33.20 23.52
CA SER A 292 52.27 -33.33 23.60
C SER A 292 51.59 -33.10 22.25
N ALA A 293 52.02 -32.08 21.50
CA ALA A 293 51.53 -31.82 20.14
C ALA A 293 51.96 -32.91 19.15
N ALA A 294 53.19 -33.42 19.24
CA ALA A 294 53.66 -34.53 18.41
C ALA A 294 52.93 -35.84 18.73
N GLN A 295 52.58 -36.07 20.00
CA GLN A 295 51.79 -37.22 20.45
C GLN A 295 50.34 -37.12 19.98
N CYS A 296 49.77 -35.91 19.95
CA CYS A 296 48.49 -35.64 19.30
C CYS A 296 48.56 -35.93 17.80
N ALA A 297 49.60 -35.46 17.10
CA ALA A 297 49.82 -35.74 15.68
C ALA A 297 49.92 -37.25 15.35
N LYS A 298 50.60 -38.01 16.21
CA LYS A 298 50.73 -39.47 16.11
C LYS A 298 49.42 -40.20 16.44
N SER A 299 48.61 -39.68 17.37
CA SER A 299 47.37 -40.35 17.79
C SER A 299 46.31 -40.41 16.68
N PHE A 300 46.30 -39.44 15.77
CA PHE A 300 45.45 -39.44 14.58
C PHE A 300 46.17 -39.84 13.28
N GLU A 301 47.43 -40.28 13.34
CA GLU A 301 48.17 -40.78 12.17
C GLU A 301 47.55 -42.07 11.59
N GLN A 302 46.82 -42.83 12.42
CA GLN A 302 45.93 -43.92 11.99
C GLN A 302 44.78 -43.48 11.07
N LEU A 303 44.38 -42.18 11.12
CA LEU A 303 43.49 -41.54 10.15
C LEU A 303 44.26 -40.92 8.97
N SER A 304 45.58 -40.73 9.09
CA SER A 304 46.43 -40.22 8.01
C SER A 304 46.68 -41.28 6.93
N ALA A 305 46.86 -42.55 7.33
CA ALA A 305 47.09 -43.70 6.46
C ALA A 305 46.01 -44.81 6.59
N PRO A 306 44.77 -44.58 6.11
CA PRO A 306 43.70 -45.57 6.19
C PRO A 306 43.80 -46.65 5.09
N LYS A 307 43.56 -47.91 5.48
CA LYS A 307 43.37 -49.06 4.57
C LYS A 307 41.99 -49.08 3.89
N ASP A 308 41.01 -48.31 4.40
CA ASP A 308 39.61 -48.28 3.92
C ASP A 308 39.21 -47.01 3.14
N ALA A 309 38.42 -47.19 2.08
CA ALA A 309 37.95 -46.12 1.19
C ALA A 309 36.95 -45.16 1.85
N GLN A 310 36.14 -45.64 2.80
CA GLN A 310 35.17 -44.81 3.54
C GLN A 310 35.87 -43.82 4.48
N THR A 311 36.93 -44.24 5.16
CA THR A 311 37.71 -43.39 6.07
C THR A 311 38.49 -42.32 5.32
N LYS A 312 38.98 -42.60 4.10
CA LYS A 312 39.60 -41.58 3.21
C LYS A 312 38.60 -40.50 2.81
N LYS A 313 37.38 -40.91 2.46
CA LYS A 313 36.30 -39.99 2.07
C LYS A 313 35.88 -39.11 3.24
N LEU A 314 35.69 -39.70 4.43
CA LEU A 314 35.36 -38.98 5.66
C LEU A 314 36.47 -37.99 6.06
N LYS A 315 37.74 -38.38 5.95
CA LYS A 315 38.89 -37.50 6.20
C LYS A 315 38.86 -36.27 5.29
N LEU A 316 38.65 -36.46 3.98
CA LEU A 316 38.60 -35.36 3.03
C LEU A 316 37.41 -34.43 3.31
N GLU A 317 36.26 -35.00 3.67
CA GLU A 317 35.05 -34.25 4.00
C GLU A 317 35.20 -33.46 5.31
N LEU A 318 35.80 -34.04 6.35
CA LEU A 318 36.13 -33.34 7.60
C LEU A 318 37.18 -32.25 7.39
N GLN A 319 38.20 -32.52 6.58
CA GLN A 319 39.23 -31.52 6.24
C GLN A 319 38.63 -30.34 5.46
N LYS A 320 37.71 -30.61 4.53
CA LYS A 320 36.97 -29.56 3.79
C LYS A 320 36.04 -28.78 4.73
N ALA A 321 35.29 -29.47 5.58
CA ALA A 321 34.42 -28.83 6.58
C ALA A 321 35.19 -27.94 7.57
N ALA A 322 36.45 -28.27 7.90
CA ALA A 322 37.30 -27.43 8.74
C ALA A 322 37.98 -26.29 7.96
N SER A 323 38.45 -26.54 6.73
CA SER A 323 39.27 -25.57 5.98
C SER A 323 38.46 -24.51 5.23
N ILE A 324 37.28 -24.87 4.71
CA ILE A 324 36.44 -23.96 3.91
C ILE A 324 35.93 -22.77 4.73
N PRO A 325 35.36 -22.96 5.95
CA PRO A 325 34.91 -21.86 6.79
C PRO A 325 36.04 -20.88 7.11
N VAL A 326 37.24 -21.38 7.45
CA VAL A 326 38.41 -20.53 7.74
C VAL A 326 38.84 -19.70 6.54
N SER A 327 38.77 -20.26 5.32
CA SER A 327 39.08 -19.51 4.11
C SER A 327 38.03 -18.42 3.80
N GLN A 328 36.76 -18.66 4.13
CA GLN A 328 35.64 -17.72 3.89
C GLN A 328 35.62 -16.52 4.84
N ILE A 329 36.35 -16.58 5.96
CA ILE A 329 36.51 -15.45 6.90
C ILE A 329 37.17 -14.25 6.19
N SER A 330 38.03 -14.50 5.20
CA SER A 330 38.79 -13.45 4.50
C SER A 330 37.99 -12.63 3.48
N SER A 331 36.84 -13.13 3.02
CA SER A 331 36.12 -12.57 1.87
C SER A 331 34.74 -11.99 2.20
N ASN A 332 34.27 -12.10 3.44
CA ASN A 332 32.86 -11.94 3.77
C ASN A 332 32.58 -10.84 4.81
N SER A 333 31.41 -10.19 4.70
CA SER A 333 30.95 -9.12 5.59
C SER A 333 30.58 -9.63 7.00
N GLY A 334 30.63 -8.76 8.02
CA GLY A 334 30.47 -9.11 9.44
C GLY A 334 29.21 -9.92 9.82
N SER A 335 28.10 -9.79 9.08
CA SER A 335 26.89 -10.60 9.28
C SER A 335 27.06 -12.07 8.89
N GLN A 336 27.80 -12.35 7.80
CA GLN A 336 28.15 -13.70 7.37
C GLN A 336 29.23 -14.34 8.26
N LEU A 337 29.99 -13.52 8.99
CA LEU A 337 31.02 -14.00 9.91
C LEU A 337 30.41 -14.80 11.07
N ARG A 338 29.27 -14.33 11.61
CA ARG A 338 28.53 -15.03 12.67
C ARG A 338 28.10 -16.43 12.22
N GLU A 339 27.60 -16.55 10.99
CA GLU A 339 27.22 -17.86 10.42
C GLU A 339 28.42 -18.79 10.18
N ILE A 340 29.58 -18.25 9.82
CA ILE A 340 30.82 -19.01 9.67
C ILE A 340 31.29 -19.53 11.03
N PHE A 341 31.25 -18.69 12.07
CA PHE A 341 31.58 -19.09 13.44
C PHE A 341 30.60 -20.14 13.97
N ASP A 342 29.30 -19.98 13.75
CA ASP A 342 28.29 -20.98 14.14
C ASP A 342 28.52 -22.33 13.45
N LYS A 343 29.02 -22.34 12.20
CA LYS A 343 29.38 -23.58 11.50
C LYS A 343 30.61 -24.25 12.10
N ILE A 344 31.62 -23.48 12.49
CA ILE A 344 32.82 -23.98 13.17
C ILE A 344 32.46 -24.51 14.57
N ASP A 345 31.66 -23.75 15.34
CA ASP A 345 31.19 -24.16 16.66
C ASP A 345 30.39 -25.46 16.60
N LYS A 346 29.46 -25.59 15.64
CA LYS A 346 28.71 -26.84 15.41
C LYS A 346 29.65 -28.00 15.06
N LEU A 347 30.66 -27.78 14.23
CA LEU A 347 31.63 -28.82 13.85
C LEU A 347 32.47 -29.29 15.04
N VAL A 348 32.92 -28.37 15.89
CA VAL A 348 33.72 -28.67 17.09
C VAL A 348 32.84 -29.23 18.22
N SER A 349 31.55 -28.89 18.26
CA SER A 349 30.58 -29.42 19.22
C SER A 349 30.06 -30.82 18.87
N GLY A 350 30.59 -31.50 17.84
CA GLY A 350 30.08 -32.82 17.47
C GLY A 350 28.79 -32.82 16.64
N ARG A 351 28.30 -31.64 16.22
CA ARG A 351 27.03 -31.48 15.49
C ARG A 351 27.28 -31.53 13.98
N ALA A 352 26.30 -32.05 13.24
CA ALA A 352 26.41 -32.21 11.79
C ALA A 352 26.37 -30.84 11.08
N VAL A 353 27.30 -30.63 10.14
CA VAL A 353 27.45 -29.37 9.40
C VAL A 353 27.51 -29.66 7.90
N VAL A 354 26.79 -28.86 7.11
CA VAL A 354 26.71 -29.06 5.67
C VAL A 354 27.93 -28.42 4.99
N SER A 355 28.80 -29.25 4.42
CA SER A 355 29.98 -28.82 3.67
C SER A 355 29.93 -29.42 2.26
N GLY A 356 29.87 -28.56 1.24
CA GLY A 356 29.83 -28.97 -0.17
C GLY A 356 28.64 -29.88 -0.54
N GLY A 357 27.47 -29.62 0.04
CA GLY A 357 26.23 -30.36 -0.25
C GLY A 357 26.05 -31.68 0.52
N ARG A 358 26.94 -32.02 1.46
CA ARG A 358 26.79 -33.20 2.35
C ARG A 358 26.91 -32.81 3.81
N SER A 359 26.11 -33.45 4.66
CA SER A 359 26.10 -33.26 6.11
C SER A 359 27.19 -34.13 6.73
N VAL A 360 28.20 -33.49 7.35
CA VAL A 360 29.36 -34.15 7.94
C VAL A 360 29.35 -33.91 9.44
N SER A 361 29.53 -34.96 10.23
CA SER A 361 29.59 -34.85 11.69
C SER A 361 30.89 -35.41 12.24
N THR A 362 31.51 -34.69 13.17
CA THR A 362 32.72 -35.12 13.88
C THR A 362 32.46 -36.30 14.84
N SER A 363 31.19 -36.57 15.18
CA SER A 363 30.77 -37.73 15.98
C SER A 363 30.84 -39.08 15.22
N GLN A 364 31.07 -39.06 13.91
CA GLN A 364 31.18 -40.29 13.09
C GLN A 364 32.48 -41.06 13.30
N HIS A 365 33.48 -40.45 13.94
CA HIS A 365 34.73 -41.13 14.28
C HIS A 365 35.24 -40.68 15.66
N PRO A 366 35.66 -41.60 16.55
CA PRO A 366 36.10 -41.25 17.91
C PRO A 366 37.29 -40.27 17.95
N LYS A 367 38.13 -40.26 16.91
CA LYS A 367 39.25 -39.32 16.74
C LYS A 367 38.98 -38.18 15.73
N GLY A 368 37.73 -38.05 15.26
CA GLY A 368 37.35 -37.05 14.25
C GLY A 368 37.41 -35.62 14.78
N LEU A 369 37.06 -35.43 16.06
CA LEU A 369 37.12 -34.14 16.73
C LEU A 369 38.56 -33.63 16.86
N ASP A 370 39.49 -34.45 17.34
CA ASP A 370 40.90 -34.09 17.49
C ASP A 370 41.55 -33.73 16.15
N PHE A 371 41.22 -34.49 15.09
CA PHE A 371 41.71 -34.21 13.74
C PHE A 371 41.17 -32.88 13.17
N VAL A 372 39.89 -32.57 13.39
CA VAL A 372 39.29 -31.29 12.97
C VAL A 372 39.89 -30.13 13.75
N CYS A 373 40.03 -30.25 15.07
CA CYS A 373 40.68 -29.24 15.91
C CYS A 373 42.13 -28.99 15.48
N TYR A 374 42.89 -30.04 15.18
CA TYR A 374 44.26 -29.93 14.67
C TYR A 374 44.30 -29.21 13.32
N LYS A 375 43.47 -29.63 12.36
CA LYS A 375 43.44 -29.02 11.02
C LYS A 375 42.93 -27.58 11.03
N LEU A 376 42.01 -27.27 11.93
CA LEU A 376 41.50 -25.92 12.14
C LEU A 376 42.61 -25.01 12.70
N ALA A 377 43.32 -25.46 13.73
CA ALA A 377 44.48 -24.75 14.29
C ALA A 377 45.58 -24.53 13.23
N GLU A 378 45.93 -25.56 12.46
CA GLU A 378 46.91 -25.45 11.37
C GLU A 378 46.49 -24.41 10.33
N LYS A 379 45.22 -24.40 9.90
CA LYS A 379 44.71 -23.44 8.89
C LYS A 379 44.64 -22.00 9.39
N PHE A 380 44.34 -21.80 10.67
CA PHE A 380 44.41 -20.47 11.28
C PHE A 380 45.83 -19.94 11.34
N VAL A 381 46.80 -20.77 11.72
CA VAL A 381 48.22 -20.38 11.76
C VAL A 381 48.79 -20.13 10.36
N VAL A 382 48.36 -20.89 9.35
CA VAL A 382 48.81 -20.71 7.96
C VAL A 382 48.32 -19.38 7.35
N SER A 383 47.20 -18.85 7.84
CA SER A 383 46.52 -17.66 7.32
C SER A 383 47.08 -16.37 7.94
N GLU A 384 48.37 -16.09 7.75
CA GLU A 384 49.10 -14.95 8.35
C GLU A 384 48.53 -13.55 8.06
N LYS A 385 47.64 -13.41 7.06
CA LYS A 385 47.05 -12.11 6.70
C LYS A 385 45.80 -11.73 7.52
N HIS A 386 45.32 -12.58 8.43
CA HIS A 386 44.00 -12.39 9.08
C HIS A 386 44.02 -12.40 10.62
N TRP A 387 45.19 -12.35 11.26
CA TRP A 387 45.30 -12.32 12.73
C TRP A 387 44.57 -11.11 13.34
N THR A 388 44.59 -9.95 12.68
CA THR A 388 43.95 -8.71 13.14
C THR A 388 42.42 -8.77 13.09
N CYS A 389 41.84 -9.32 12.02
CA CYS A 389 40.40 -9.54 11.92
C CYS A 389 39.92 -10.59 12.92
N PHE A 390 40.71 -11.63 13.17
CA PHE A 390 40.36 -12.70 14.10
C PHE A 390 40.40 -12.23 15.56
N TYR A 391 41.43 -11.50 15.98
CA TYR A 391 41.53 -10.94 17.34
C TYR A 391 40.42 -9.90 17.63
N SER A 392 40.10 -9.04 16.65
CA SER A 392 39.05 -8.02 16.81
C SER A 392 37.66 -8.65 16.97
N VAL A 393 37.40 -9.82 16.37
CA VAL A 393 36.10 -10.47 16.46
C VAL A 393 36.03 -11.50 17.59
N LEU A 394 37.12 -12.21 17.92
CA LEU A 394 37.18 -13.06 19.12
C LEU A 394 37.06 -12.25 20.41
N SER A 395 37.56 -11.01 20.43
CA SER A 395 37.34 -10.10 21.55
C SER A 395 35.85 -9.82 21.81
N CYS A 396 35.00 -9.93 20.79
CA CYS A 396 33.56 -9.64 20.88
C CYS A 396 32.70 -10.88 21.17
N PHE A 397 33.23 -12.09 20.98
CA PHE A 397 32.50 -13.33 21.20
C PHE A 397 33.19 -14.16 22.29
N HIS A 398 32.55 -14.21 23.45
CA HIS A 398 33.01 -14.87 24.67
C HIS A 398 33.32 -16.36 24.44
N VAL A 399 34.61 -16.65 24.23
CA VAL A 399 35.41 -17.83 24.59
C VAL A 399 34.65 -19.13 24.93
N PRO A 400 34.41 -20.00 23.93
CA PRO A 400 34.36 -21.45 24.21
C PRO A 400 35.43 -22.22 23.41
N LEU A 401 35.83 -21.69 22.26
CA LEU A 401 36.82 -22.29 21.35
C LEU A 401 38.24 -22.29 21.94
N PHE A 402 38.57 -21.29 22.76
CA PHE A 402 39.90 -21.15 23.39
C PHE A 402 40.03 -21.89 24.72
N GLU A 403 38.90 -22.30 25.35
CA GLU A 403 38.89 -23.10 26.58
C GLU A 403 39.06 -24.61 26.33
N MET A 404 38.95 -25.06 25.08
CA MET A 404 39.33 -26.41 24.69
C MET A 404 40.85 -26.59 24.86
N PHE A 405 41.25 -27.27 25.93
CA PHE A 405 42.65 -27.50 26.36
C PHE A 405 43.59 -27.95 25.23
N SER A 406 43.08 -28.75 24.28
CA SER A 406 43.83 -29.15 23.07
C SER A 406 44.03 -28.01 22.07
N PHE A 407 43.05 -27.13 21.85
CA PHE A 407 43.14 -26.08 20.83
C PHE A 407 44.18 -25.01 21.19
N LYS A 408 44.21 -24.61 22.48
CA LYS A 408 45.17 -23.64 23.00
C LYS A 408 46.61 -24.14 22.91
N THR A 409 46.82 -25.41 23.24
CA THR A 409 48.12 -26.08 23.19
C THR A 409 48.60 -26.27 21.74
N LEU A 410 47.73 -26.74 20.84
CA LEU A 410 48.05 -26.91 19.42
C LEU A 410 48.30 -25.58 18.68
N PHE A 411 47.57 -24.53 19.05
CA PHE A 411 47.72 -23.20 18.45
C PHE A 411 49.08 -22.59 18.79
N ILE A 412 49.52 -22.71 20.06
CA ILE A 412 50.84 -22.24 20.51
C ILE A 412 51.97 -23.01 19.79
N VAL A 413 51.89 -24.34 19.71
CA VAL A 413 52.94 -25.13 19.03
C VAL A 413 52.98 -24.87 17.53
N SER A 414 51.83 -24.75 16.86
CA SER A 414 51.78 -24.52 15.41
C SER A 414 52.30 -23.13 15.03
N ALA A 415 51.98 -22.09 15.81
CA ALA A 415 52.48 -20.74 15.60
C ALA A 415 54.01 -20.65 15.70
N GLU A 416 54.62 -21.41 16.63
CA GLU A 416 56.07 -21.39 16.84
C GLU A 416 56.84 -22.28 15.86
N THR A 417 56.25 -23.40 15.40
CA THR A 417 56.89 -24.31 14.42
C THR A 417 57.16 -23.61 13.08
N ARG A 418 56.36 -22.60 12.71
CA ARG A 418 56.64 -21.74 11.55
C ARG A 418 57.70 -20.68 11.82
N ARG A 419 57.82 -20.21 13.06
CA ARG A 419 58.84 -19.24 13.47
C ARG A 419 60.23 -19.90 13.57
N GLY A 420 60.29 -21.21 13.87
CA GLY A 420 61.51 -22.02 13.89
C GLY A 420 61.93 -22.67 12.55
N GLY A 421 61.17 -22.48 11.47
CA GLY A 421 61.48 -23.00 10.13
C GLY A 421 62.33 -22.05 9.24
N GLY A 422 62.76 -20.91 9.78
CA GLY A 422 63.71 -20.01 9.14
C GLY A 422 65.13 -20.50 9.35
N GLY A 423 65.54 -21.49 8.56
CA GLY A 423 66.92 -21.97 8.49
C GLY A 423 67.89 -20.85 8.11
N VAL A 424 68.87 -20.65 8.98
CA VAL A 424 70.27 -20.30 8.72
C VAL A 424 70.61 -20.04 7.23
N PRO A 425 70.95 -18.80 6.83
CA PRO A 425 71.73 -18.60 5.61
C PRO A 425 73.19 -18.98 5.89
N SER A 426 73.87 -19.48 4.86
CA SER A 426 75.32 -19.75 4.84
C SER A 426 76.18 -18.63 5.41
#